data_AF-A0A7S2R3J4-F1
#
_entry.id   AF-A0A7S2R3J4-F1
#
_cell.length_a   1.000
_cell.length_b   1.000
_cell.length_c   1.000
_cell.angle_alpha   90.00
_cell.angle_beta   90.00
_cell.angle_gamma   90.00
#
_symmetry.space_group_name_H-M   'P 1'
#
loop_
_entity.id
_entity.type
_entity.pdbx_description
1 polymer ?
#
loop_
_entity_poly.entity_id
_entity_poly.type
_entity_poly.pdbx_seq_one_letter_code
_entity_poly.pdbx_strand_id
1 'polypeptide(L)'
;GVYWAFQTTTTVGFGDEPLDSEASRVFATVYALFSVAAVARAIAGLAAALQEAAAEKKRRALLRRRLDMNMINAMDKDGDGVDRGEFVCGMLVAMGVVDEDHVLPLLHRFDELDVDHSGRLDSEDIRILEESFSPAATQATNSPAH
;
A
#
# COMPACT_ATOMS: atom_id res chain seq x y z
N GLY A 1 18.64 -4.70 41.05
CA GLY A 1 19.03 -4.00 39.81
C GLY A 1 18.41 -4.65 38.57
N VAL A 2 19.15 -5.50 37.85
CA VAL A 2 18.69 -6.13 36.58
C VAL A 2 17.45 -7.00 36.75
N TYR A 3 17.36 -7.76 37.85
CA TYR A 3 16.19 -8.57 38.19
C TYR A 3 14.90 -7.72 38.30
N TRP A 4 14.95 -6.64 39.09
CA TRP A 4 13.84 -5.69 39.25
C TRP A 4 13.42 -5.06 37.91
N ALA A 5 14.39 -4.66 37.10
CA ALA A 5 14.19 -4.10 35.76
C ALA A 5 13.48 -5.09 34.82
N PHE A 6 13.91 -6.36 34.83
CA PHE A 6 13.31 -7.40 34.01
C PHE A 6 11.88 -7.70 34.43
N GLN A 7 11.60 -7.95 35.73
CA GLN A 7 10.24 -8.23 36.20
C GLN A 7 9.26 -7.07 35.99
N THR A 8 9.76 -5.82 36.01
CA THR A 8 8.95 -4.63 35.74
C THR A 8 8.64 -4.53 34.24
N THR A 9 9.64 -4.76 33.38
CA THR A 9 9.48 -4.71 31.92
C THR A 9 8.60 -5.85 31.40
N THR A 10 8.71 -7.05 31.97
CA THR A 10 7.89 -8.21 31.63
C THR A 10 6.55 -8.24 32.36
N THR A 11 6.25 -7.21 33.17
CA THR A 11 5.01 -7.06 33.94
C THR A 11 4.73 -8.18 34.96
N VAL A 12 5.75 -8.96 35.32
CA VAL A 12 5.64 -10.00 36.36
C VAL A 12 5.43 -9.38 37.74
N GLY A 13 6.25 -8.37 38.07
CA GLY A 13 6.09 -7.50 39.25
C GLY A 13 5.86 -8.22 40.59
N PHE A 14 6.82 -9.02 41.07
CA PHE A 14 6.67 -9.74 42.34
C PHE A 14 6.57 -8.82 43.58
N GLY A 15 7.02 -7.56 43.47
CA GLY A 15 6.95 -6.59 44.57
C GLY A 15 7.86 -6.92 45.74
N ASP A 16 8.86 -7.74 45.51
CA ASP A 16 9.86 -8.23 46.46
C ASP A 16 11.00 -7.24 46.72
N GLU A 17 11.16 -6.22 45.86
CA GLU A 17 12.11 -5.14 46.04
C GLU A 17 11.39 -3.86 46.50
N PRO A 18 11.65 -3.36 47.73
CA PRO A 18 10.97 -2.20 48.28
C PRO A 18 11.48 -0.88 47.66
N LEU A 19 10.55 0.02 47.33
CA LEU A 19 10.84 1.39 46.86
C LEU A 19 10.72 2.39 48.01
N ASP A 20 11.68 2.33 48.94
CA ASP A 20 11.62 3.05 50.21
C ASP A 20 11.97 4.53 50.12
N SER A 21 12.68 4.97 49.07
CA SER A 21 13.06 6.37 48.87
C SER A 21 12.23 7.06 47.79
N GLU A 22 12.04 8.37 47.93
CA GLU A 22 11.37 9.19 46.92
C GLU A 22 12.09 9.10 45.56
N ALA A 23 13.43 9.10 45.58
CA ALA A 23 14.25 8.96 44.39
C ALA A 23 14.02 7.62 43.67
N SER A 24 13.90 6.50 44.39
CA SER A 24 13.66 5.19 43.78
C SER A 24 12.26 5.08 43.18
N ARG A 25 11.26 5.74 43.77
CA ARG A 25 9.88 5.80 43.22
C ARG A 25 9.80 6.62 41.94
N VAL A 26 10.47 7.78 41.90
CA VAL A 26 10.55 8.60 40.67
C VAL A 26 11.27 7.83 39.58
N PHE A 27 12.41 7.20 39.90
CA PHE A 27 13.14 6.36 38.96
C PHE A 27 12.26 5.22 38.43
N ALA A 28 11.55 4.50 39.32
CA ALA A 28 10.69 3.40 38.93
C ALA A 28 9.58 3.82 37.98
N THR A 29 8.97 4.98 38.24
CA THR A 29 7.92 5.56 37.40
C THR A 29 8.46 5.88 36.01
N VAL A 30 9.59 6.58 35.93
CA VAL A 30 10.23 6.92 34.65
C VAL A 30 10.65 5.65 33.90
N TYR A 31 11.27 4.71 34.60
CA TYR A 31 11.69 3.43 34.04
C TYR A 31 10.50 2.64 33.44
N ALA A 32 9.38 2.56 34.14
CA ALA A 32 8.19 1.86 33.66
C ALA A 32 7.62 2.49 32.37
N LEU A 33 7.63 3.82 32.25
CA LEU A 33 7.21 4.50 31.02
C LEU A 33 8.14 4.17 29.84
N PHE A 34 9.46 4.22 30.07
CA PHE A 34 10.44 3.87 29.05
C PHE A 34 10.40 2.39 28.66
N SER A 35 10.17 1.48 29.61
CA SER A 35 10.11 0.05 29.34
C SER A 35 8.93 -0.30 28.44
N VAL A 36 7.76 0.29 28.68
CA VAL A 36 6.57 0.12 27.82
C VAL A 36 6.86 0.62 26.40
N ALA A 37 7.44 1.81 26.25
CA ALA A 37 7.79 2.37 24.94
C ALA A 37 8.82 1.51 24.20
N ALA A 38 9.83 0.99 24.91
CA ALA A 38 10.86 0.12 24.34
C ALA A 38 10.27 -1.21 23.86
N VAL A 39 9.40 -1.84 24.66
CA VAL A 39 8.70 -3.08 24.28
C VAL A 39 7.79 -2.85 23.07
N ALA A 40 7.02 -1.75 23.07
CA ALA A 40 6.17 -1.41 21.93
C ALA A 40 6.98 -1.26 20.62
N ARG A 41 8.13 -0.58 20.69
CA ARG A 41 9.03 -0.43 19.54
C ARG A 41 9.64 -1.75 19.10
N ALA A 42 10.02 -2.63 20.04
CA ALA A 42 10.55 -3.95 19.72
C ALA A 42 9.50 -4.82 19.01
N ILE A 43 8.25 -4.82 19.50
CA ILE A 43 7.13 -5.53 18.86
C ILE A 43 6.88 -4.99 17.45
N ALA A 44 6.82 -3.66 17.29
CA ALA A 44 6.63 -3.04 15.99
C ALA A 44 7.75 -3.41 14.99
N GLY A 45 9.01 -3.41 15.45
CA GLY A 45 10.16 -3.83 14.65
C GLY A 45 10.10 -5.30 14.25
N LEU A 46 9.70 -6.19 15.17
CA LEU A 46 9.51 -7.61 14.86
C LEU A 46 8.38 -7.81 13.85
N ALA A 47 7.26 -7.11 14.00
CA ALA A 47 6.15 -7.18 13.06
C ALA A 47 6.58 -6.73 11.65
N ALA A 48 7.29 -5.59 11.55
CA ALA A 48 7.83 -5.10 10.29
C ALA A 48 8.80 -6.11 9.64
N ALA A 49 9.71 -6.68 10.41
CA ALA A 49 10.66 -7.68 9.91
C ALA A 49 9.96 -8.96 9.40
N LEU A 50 8.91 -9.42 10.09
CA LEU A 50 8.11 -10.56 9.66
C LEU A 50 7.34 -10.25 8.37
N GLN A 51 6.78 -9.04 8.24
CA GLN A 51 6.11 -8.60 7.03
C GLN A 51 7.08 -8.52 5.84
N GLU A 52 8.26 -7.92 6.02
CA GLU A 52 9.30 -7.85 5.00
C GLU A 52 9.76 -9.25 4.55
N ALA A 53 10.00 -10.16 5.50
CA ALA A 53 10.39 -11.52 5.19
C ALA A 53 9.30 -12.29 4.42
N ALA A 54 8.03 -12.09 4.78
CA ALA A 54 6.90 -12.69 4.08
C ALA A 54 6.75 -12.11 2.66
N ALA A 55 6.84 -10.78 2.51
CA ALA A 55 6.79 -10.10 1.22
C ALA A 55 7.93 -10.57 0.30
N GLU A 56 9.16 -10.67 0.81
CA GLU A 56 10.31 -11.16 0.05
C GLU A 56 10.12 -12.61 -0.39
N LYS A 57 9.58 -13.48 0.48
CA LYS A 57 9.26 -14.86 0.13
C LYS A 57 8.21 -14.93 -0.98
N LYS A 58 7.16 -14.12 -0.89
CA LYS A 58 6.10 -14.03 -1.92
C LYS A 58 6.68 -13.57 -3.26
N ARG A 59 7.47 -12.50 -3.25
CA ARG A 59 8.17 -11.96 -4.43
C ARG A 59 9.04 -13.02 -5.11
N ARG A 60 9.89 -13.70 -4.33
CA ARG A 60 10.75 -14.79 -4.86
C ARG A 60 9.95 -15.96 -5.41
N ALA A 61 8.85 -16.32 -4.76
CA ALA A 61 7.99 -17.40 -5.23
C ALA A 61 7.34 -17.05 -6.57
N LEU A 62 6.84 -15.82 -6.72
CA LEU A 62 6.22 -15.35 -7.97
C LEU A 62 7.22 -15.29 -9.13
N LEU A 63 8.43 -14.76 -8.91
CA LEU A 63 9.46 -14.67 -9.96
C LEU A 63 10.03 -16.03 -10.39
N ARG A 64 9.98 -17.04 -9.50
CA ARG A 64 10.52 -18.39 -9.80
C ARG A 64 9.46 -19.36 -10.33
N ARG A 65 8.19 -19.16 -10.00
CA ARG A 65 7.11 -20.01 -10.49
C ARG A 65 6.87 -19.64 -11.96
N ARG A 66 6.69 -20.63 -12.83
CA ARG A 66 6.07 -20.37 -14.13
C ARG A 66 4.72 -19.69 -13.83
N LEU A 67 4.47 -18.55 -14.44
CA LEU A 67 3.18 -17.86 -14.34
C LEU A 67 2.09 -18.90 -14.60
N ASP A 68 1.31 -19.19 -13.57
CA ASP A 68 0.21 -20.14 -13.67
C ASP A 68 -0.84 -19.53 -14.61
N MET A 69 -1.47 -20.32 -15.45
CA MET A 69 -2.47 -19.82 -16.41
C MET A 69 -3.63 -19.15 -15.69
N ASN A 70 -3.98 -19.63 -14.50
CA ASN A 70 -4.99 -18.99 -13.65
C ASN A 70 -4.61 -17.56 -13.25
N MET A 71 -3.31 -17.29 -13.06
CA MET A 71 -2.85 -15.97 -12.66
C MET A 71 -2.82 -15.02 -13.85
N ILE A 72 -2.43 -15.50 -15.03
CA ILE A 72 -2.47 -14.72 -16.28
C ILE A 72 -3.93 -14.37 -16.60
N ASN A 73 -4.84 -15.35 -16.59
CA ASN A 73 -6.27 -15.11 -16.84
C ASN A 73 -6.95 -14.20 -15.81
N ALA A 74 -6.38 -14.04 -14.61
CA ALA A 74 -6.91 -13.11 -13.61
C ALA A 74 -6.43 -11.66 -13.82
N MET A 75 -5.39 -11.46 -14.62
CA MET A 75 -4.89 -10.14 -15.02
C MET A 75 -5.69 -9.56 -16.18
N ASP A 76 -6.13 -10.43 -17.11
CA ASP A 76 -7.01 -10.11 -18.24
C ASP A 76 -8.39 -9.68 -17.71
N LYS A 77 -8.64 -8.36 -17.62
CA LYS A 77 -9.90 -7.84 -17.05
C LYS A 77 -10.99 -7.66 -18.09
N ASP A 78 -10.63 -7.44 -19.35
CA ASP A 78 -11.55 -7.11 -20.44
C ASP A 78 -11.80 -8.28 -21.40
N GLY A 79 -11.02 -9.36 -21.31
CA GLY A 79 -11.12 -10.57 -22.09
C GLY A 79 -10.39 -10.51 -23.44
N ASP A 80 -9.53 -9.52 -23.67
CA ASP A 80 -8.82 -9.32 -24.94
C ASP A 80 -7.42 -9.98 -24.98
N GLY A 81 -6.92 -10.42 -23.83
CA GLY A 81 -5.58 -10.92 -23.64
C GLY A 81 -4.95 -10.36 -22.38
N VAL A 82 -3.63 -10.45 -22.25
CA VAL A 82 -2.92 -9.72 -21.18
C VAL A 82 -1.93 -8.79 -21.84
N ASP A 83 -2.20 -7.50 -21.75
CA ASP A 83 -1.31 -6.48 -22.28
C ASP A 83 -0.12 -6.21 -21.33
N ARG A 84 0.76 -5.28 -21.71
CA ARG A 84 1.92 -4.93 -20.88
C ARG A 84 1.53 -4.22 -19.58
N GLY A 85 0.52 -3.37 -19.60
CA GLY A 85 0.02 -2.61 -18.46
C GLY A 85 -0.64 -3.53 -17.45
N GLU A 86 -1.57 -4.38 -17.89
CA GLU A 86 -2.23 -5.41 -17.10
C GLU A 86 -1.23 -6.40 -16.52
N PHE A 87 -0.23 -6.84 -17.31
CA PHE A 87 0.81 -7.73 -16.81
C PHE A 87 1.61 -7.09 -15.67
N VAL A 88 2.04 -5.84 -15.85
CA VAL A 88 2.85 -5.14 -14.84
C VAL A 88 2.01 -4.82 -13.61
N CYS A 89 0.81 -4.27 -13.78
CA CYS A 89 -0.11 -3.94 -12.69
C CYS A 89 -0.53 -5.19 -11.92
N GLY A 90 -0.95 -6.23 -12.63
CA GLY A 90 -1.28 -7.54 -12.07
C GLY A 90 -0.11 -8.15 -11.29
N MET A 91 1.11 -8.01 -11.79
CA MET A 91 2.31 -8.49 -11.07
C MET A 91 2.59 -7.65 -9.81
N LEU A 92 2.44 -6.32 -9.87
CA LEU A 92 2.62 -5.44 -8.71
C LEU A 92 1.59 -5.72 -7.61
N VAL A 93 0.32 -5.94 -7.99
CA VAL A 93 -0.75 -6.35 -7.09
C VAL A 93 -0.48 -7.75 -6.52
N ALA A 94 -0.11 -8.72 -7.37
CA ALA A 94 0.21 -10.07 -6.93
C ALA A 94 1.40 -10.09 -5.95
N MET A 95 2.40 -9.22 -6.13
CA MET A 95 3.51 -9.05 -5.20
C MET A 95 3.13 -8.30 -3.91
N GLY A 96 1.95 -7.67 -3.86
CA GLY A 96 1.50 -6.85 -2.73
C GLY A 96 2.24 -5.52 -2.64
N VAL A 97 2.78 -5.02 -3.76
CA VAL A 97 3.43 -3.70 -3.85
C VAL A 97 2.36 -2.60 -3.89
N VAL A 98 1.23 -2.88 -4.53
CA VAL A 98 0.09 -1.96 -4.62
C VAL A 98 -1.18 -2.76 -4.36
N ASP A 99 -2.16 -2.16 -3.68
CA ASP A 99 -3.49 -2.74 -3.55
C ASP A 99 -4.28 -2.59 -4.85
N GLU A 100 -5.05 -3.62 -5.20
CA GLU A 100 -5.88 -3.66 -6.41
C GLU A 100 -6.86 -2.47 -6.45
N ASP A 101 -7.45 -2.14 -5.30
CA ASP A 101 -8.40 -1.03 -5.13
C ASP A 101 -7.81 0.35 -5.46
N HIS A 102 -6.48 0.48 -5.42
CA HIS A 102 -5.80 1.73 -5.77
C HIS A 102 -5.38 1.78 -7.25
N VAL A 103 -5.15 0.63 -7.89
CA VAL A 103 -4.70 0.55 -9.29
C VAL A 103 -5.88 0.55 -10.25
N LEU A 104 -6.94 -0.21 -9.94
CA LEU A 104 -8.10 -0.36 -10.83
C LEU A 104 -8.74 0.99 -11.23
N PRO A 105 -8.94 1.97 -10.32
CA PRO A 105 -9.51 3.25 -10.71
C PRO A 105 -8.60 4.06 -11.64
N LEU A 106 -7.28 3.87 -11.54
CA LEU A 106 -6.32 4.56 -12.40
C LEU A 106 -6.32 3.97 -13.82
N LEU A 107 -6.40 2.64 -13.93
CA LEU A 107 -6.55 1.95 -15.21
C LEU A 107 -7.86 2.35 -15.89
N HIS A 108 -8.99 2.27 -15.17
CA HIS A 108 -10.29 2.71 -15.70
C HIS A 108 -10.28 4.18 -16.15
N ARG A 109 -9.58 5.05 -15.40
CA ARG A 109 -9.44 6.44 -15.80
C ARG A 109 -8.60 6.60 -17.06
N PHE A 110 -7.60 5.75 -17.28
CA PHE A 110 -6.84 5.74 -18.52
C PHE A 110 -7.74 5.32 -19.70
N ASP A 111 -8.54 4.26 -19.52
CA ASP A 111 -9.45 3.76 -20.55
C ASP A 111 -10.53 4.77 -20.93
N GLU A 112 -10.98 5.61 -19.99
CA GLU A 112 -11.87 6.74 -20.26
C GLU A 112 -11.22 7.86 -21.08
N LEU A 113 -9.89 8.00 -20.99
CA LEU A 113 -9.14 9.05 -21.68
C LEU A 113 -8.64 8.58 -23.06
N ASP A 114 -8.43 7.28 -23.24
CA ASP A 114 -8.01 6.62 -24.48
C ASP A 114 -9.24 6.33 -25.34
N VAL A 115 -9.70 7.35 -26.07
CA VAL A 115 -10.98 7.32 -26.79
C VAL A 115 -10.93 6.38 -27.99
N ASP A 116 -9.76 6.23 -28.59
CA ASP A 116 -9.55 5.33 -29.73
C ASP A 116 -9.17 3.90 -29.30
N HIS A 117 -9.00 3.67 -27.99
CA HIS A 117 -8.61 2.40 -27.39
C HIS A 117 -7.31 1.84 -28.00
N SER A 118 -6.36 2.73 -28.33
CA SER A 118 -5.07 2.34 -28.89
C SER A 118 -4.10 1.76 -27.85
N GLY A 119 -4.45 1.83 -26.56
CA GLY A 119 -3.59 1.50 -25.43
C GLY A 119 -2.57 2.60 -25.14
N ARG A 120 -2.81 3.83 -25.63
CA ARG A 120 -1.91 4.97 -25.54
C ARG A 120 -2.73 6.25 -25.49
N LEU A 121 -2.38 7.15 -24.56
CA LEU A 121 -2.87 8.52 -24.62
C LEU A 121 -2.00 9.33 -25.57
N ASP A 122 -2.49 9.55 -26.77
CA ASP A 122 -1.79 10.27 -27.80
C ASP A 122 -2.21 11.75 -27.88
N SER A 123 -1.68 12.48 -28.86
CA SER A 123 -1.97 13.91 -29.00
C SER A 123 -3.41 14.18 -29.43
N GLU A 124 -4.04 13.23 -30.10
CA GLU A 124 -5.42 13.31 -30.56
C GLU A 124 -6.39 13.09 -29.39
N ASP A 125 -6.12 12.11 -28.51
CA ASP A 125 -6.89 11.92 -27.27
C ASP A 125 -6.89 13.20 -26.41
N ILE A 126 -5.71 13.78 -26.22
CA ILE A 126 -5.54 15.02 -25.45
C ILE A 126 -6.33 16.17 -26.09
N ARG A 127 -6.33 16.27 -27.42
CA ARG A 127 -7.07 17.30 -28.16
C ARG A 127 -8.58 17.14 -27.97
N ILE A 128 -9.10 15.92 -28.07
CA ILE A 128 -10.52 15.62 -27.86
C ILE A 128 -10.94 15.98 -26.42
N LEU A 129 -10.08 15.66 -25.45
CA LEU A 129 -10.29 16.05 -24.05
C LEU A 129 -10.31 17.57 -23.88
N GLU A 130 -9.34 18.30 -24.42
CA GLU A 130 -9.32 19.78 -24.35
C GLU A 130 -10.56 20.41 -24.99
N GLU A 131 -11.04 19.86 -26.12
CA GLU A 131 -12.28 20.30 -26.77
C GLU A 131 -13.52 20.05 -25.89
N SER A 132 -13.55 18.94 -25.14
CA SER A 132 -14.62 18.64 -24.18
C SER A 132 -14.62 19.56 -22.95
N PHE A 133 -13.45 20.07 -22.54
CA PHE A 133 -13.29 20.99 -21.40
C PHE A 133 -13.34 22.47 -21.78
N SER A 134 -13.28 22.81 -23.08
CA SER A 134 -13.38 24.18 -23.56
C SER A 134 -14.85 24.62 -23.71
N PRO A 135 -15.32 25.67 -23.00
CA PRO A 135 -16.69 26.16 -23.11
C PRO A 135 -17.05 26.75 -24.49
N ALA A 136 -16.08 26.86 -25.41
CA ALA A 136 -16.29 27.41 -26.75
C ALA A 136 -17.12 26.48 -27.68
N ALA A 137 -17.09 25.16 -27.47
CA ALA A 137 -17.81 24.21 -28.33
C ALA A 137 -19.33 24.18 -28.09
N THR A 138 -19.80 24.63 -26.91
CA THR A 138 -21.24 24.67 -26.58
C THR A 138 -21.99 25.80 -27.32
N GLN A 139 -21.28 26.79 -27.89
CA GLN A 139 -21.93 27.93 -28.57
C GLN A 139 -22.03 27.77 -30.10
N ALA A 140 -21.32 26.82 -30.71
CA ALA A 140 -21.30 26.69 -32.17
C ALA A 140 -22.47 25.87 -32.75
N THR A 141 -23.21 25.12 -31.93
CA THR A 141 -24.33 24.26 -32.40
C THR A 141 -25.72 24.91 -32.25
N ASN A 142 -25.81 26.11 -31.67
CA ASN A 142 -27.07 26.83 -31.43
C ASN A 142 -27.31 28.04 -32.36
N SER A 143 -26.89 27.95 -33.63
CA SER A 143 -27.31 28.94 -34.64
C SER A 143 -28.33 28.32 -35.60
N PRO A 144 -29.63 28.59 -35.45
CA PRO A 144 -30.63 28.17 -36.42
C PRO A 144 -30.51 29.04 -37.67
N ALA A 145 -30.45 28.38 -38.82
CA ALA A 145 -30.53 29.00 -40.13
C ALA A 145 -31.78 29.87 -40.23
N HIS A 146 -31.58 31.15 -40.56
CA HIS A 146 -32.60 32.04 -41.08
C HIS A 146 -32.19 32.52 -42.47
#